data_AF-A0A358D5T1-F1
#
_entry.id   AF-A0A358D5T1-F1
#
_cell.length_a   1.000
_cell.length_b   1.000
_cell.length_c   1.000
_cell.angle_alpha   90.00
_cell.angle_beta   90.00
_cell.angle_gamma   90.00
#
_symmetry.space_group_name_H-M   'P 1'
#
loop_
_entity.id
_entity.type
_entity.pdbx_description
1 polymer ?
#
loop_
_entity_poly.entity_id
_entity_poly.type
_entity_poly.pdbx_seq_one_letter_code
_entity_poly.pdbx_strand_id
1 'polypeptide(L)' 'MTVEISRGHNPLRDPEDARLNRIAGPSALVIFGVTGDLSRKKLMPAVYDLANRGLLPPGFGLVGFARR' A
#
# COMPACT_ATOMS: atom_id res chain seq x y z
N MET A 1 2.94 -4.00 23.62
CA MET A 1 3.86 -2.99 23.06
C MET A 1 3.02 -1.83 22.55
N THR A 2 3.00 -0.72 23.26
CA THR A 2 2.32 0.51 22.85
C THR A 2 3.25 1.29 21.93
N VAL A 3 2.86 1.45 20.68
CA VAL A 3 3.64 2.19 19.68
C VAL A 3 3.19 3.64 19.73
N GLU A 4 4.06 4.56 20.13
CA GLU A 4 3.74 5.99 20.11
C GLU A 4 3.61 6.47 18.68
N ILE A 5 2.43 6.96 18.29
CA ILE A 5 2.20 7.56 16.97
C ILE A 5 2.21 9.07 17.13
N SER A 6 3.27 9.72 16.67
CA SER A 6 3.40 11.19 16.66
C SER A 6 3.76 11.68 15.25
N ARG A 7 3.55 12.97 14.96
CA ARG A 7 3.83 13.54 13.62
C ARG A 7 5.29 13.36 13.16
N GLY A 8 6.22 13.16 14.08
CA GLY A 8 7.65 12.93 13.79
C GLY A 8 8.10 11.47 13.93
N HIS A 9 7.27 10.58 14.47
CA HIS A 9 7.62 9.19 14.73
C HIS A 9 6.66 8.27 13.98
N ASN A 10 7.12 7.74 12.83
CA ASN A 10 6.39 6.73 12.07
C ASN A 10 6.97 5.35 12.40
N PRO A 11 6.23 4.48 13.11
CA PRO A 11 6.70 3.16 13.50
C PRO A 11 6.87 2.18 12.34
N LEU A 12 6.43 2.56 11.13
CA LEU A 12 6.67 1.82 9.90
C LEU A 12 8.00 2.22 9.22
N ARG A 13 8.75 3.17 9.80
CA ARG A 13 10.04 3.66 9.28
C ARG A 13 11.19 3.41 10.27
N ASP A 14 11.07 2.41 11.12
CA ASP A 14 12.13 2.06 12.06
C ASP A 14 13.38 1.60 11.27
N PRO A 15 14.54 2.26 11.44
CA PRO A 15 15.76 1.88 10.72
C PRO A 15 16.30 0.51 11.12
N GLU A 16 15.88 -0.03 12.27
CA GLU A 16 16.18 -1.41 12.69
C GLU A 16 15.11 -2.41 12.21
N ASP A 17 14.11 -1.96 11.43
CA ASP A 17 13.09 -2.85 10.85
C ASP A 17 13.71 -3.75 9.77
N ALA A 18 14.20 -4.91 10.20
CA ALA A 18 14.78 -5.95 9.37
C ALA A 18 13.72 -6.81 8.64
N ARG A 19 12.46 -6.35 8.52
CA ARG A 19 11.51 -6.99 7.61
C ARG A 19 12.10 -6.90 6.20
N LEU A 20 12.67 -8.03 5.74
CA LEU A 20 12.99 -8.27 4.33
C LEU A 20 11.86 -7.71 3.47
N ASN A 21 12.19 -7.11 2.32
CA ASN A 21 11.24 -6.79 1.25
C ASN A 21 10.55 -8.09 0.82
N ARG A 22 9.57 -8.52 1.61
CA ARG A 22 8.72 -9.64 1.32
C ARG A 22 7.77 -9.12 0.27
N ILE A 23 8.02 -9.51 -0.96
CA ILE A 23 6.96 -9.50 -1.97
C ILE A 23 5.83 -10.29 -1.32
N ALA A 24 4.69 -9.63 -1.11
CA ALA A 24 3.54 -10.27 -0.51
C ALA A 24 3.20 -11.53 -1.33
N GLY A 25 2.73 -12.59 -0.66
CA GLY A 25 2.14 -13.72 -1.39
C GLY A 25 0.94 -13.26 -2.25
N PRO A 26 0.37 -14.14 -3.08
CA PRO A 26 -0.84 -13.84 -3.85
C PRO A 26 -1.89 -13.19 -2.96
N SER A 27 -2.28 -11.96 -3.28
CA SER A 27 -3.09 -11.10 -2.42
C SER A 27 -3.91 -10.13 -3.24
N ALA A 28 -4.97 -9.60 -2.62
CA ALA A 28 -5.81 -8.58 -3.23
C ALA A 28 -5.82 -7.30 -2.40
N LEU A 29 -5.74 -6.14 -3.06
CA LEU A 29 -5.96 -4.83 -2.46
C LEU A 29 -7.37 -4.35 -2.81
N VAL A 30 -8.18 -4.04 -1.79
CA VAL A 30 -9.52 -3.46 -1.97
C VAL A 30 -9.49 -1.98 -1.56
N ILE A 31 -9.78 -1.08 -2.51
CA ILE A 31 -9.84 0.37 -2.27
C ILE A 31 -11.30 0.82 -2.21
N PHE A 32 -11.78 1.11 -1.00
CA PHE A 32 -13.06 1.79 -0.79
C PHE A 32 -12.90 3.29 -1.02
N GLY A 33 -13.77 3.88 -1.84
CA GLY A 33 -13.61 5.26 -2.29
C GLY A 33 -12.57 5.40 -3.40
N VAL A 34 -12.52 4.43 -4.32
CA VAL A 34 -11.55 4.44 -5.43
C VAL A 34 -11.67 5.69 -6.32
N THR A 35 -12.83 6.35 -6.35
CA THR A 35 -13.06 7.60 -7.09
C THR A 35 -12.62 8.87 -6.34
N GLY A 36 -12.13 8.73 -5.10
CA GLY A 36 -11.68 9.84 -4.26
C GLY A 36 -10.35 10.46 -4.71
N ASP A 37 -10.07 11.67 -4.22
CA ASP A 37 -8.87 12.43 -4.60
C ASP A 37 -7.56 11.76 -4.17
N LEU A 38 -7.55 11.09 -3.01
CA LEU A 38 -6.40 10.32 -2.53
C LEU A 38 -6.07 9.15 -3.46
N SER A 39 -7.11 8.42 -3.88
CA SER A 39 -6.98 7.30 -4.81
C SER A 39 -6.36 7.78 -6.12
N ARG A 40 -6.88 8.88 -6.69
CA ARG A 40 -6.37 9.45 -7.94
C ARG A 40 -4.95 10.01 -7.84
N LYS A 41 -4.64 10.75 -6.77
CA LYS A 41 -3.36 11.48 -6.65
C LYS A 41 -2.23 10.66 -6.03
N LYS A 42 -2.53 9.59 -5.28
CA LYS A 42 -1.53 8.85 -4.50
C LYS A 42 -1.64 7.34 -4.62
N LEU A 43 -2.80 6.75 -4.36
CA LEU A 43 -2.89 5.28 -4.29
C LEU A 43 -2.72 4.63 -5.66
N MET A 44 -3.45 5.09 -6.68
CA MET A 44 -3.35 4.52 -8.02
C MET A 44 -1.95 4.72 -8.63
N PRO A 45 -1.32 5.92 -8.55
CA PRO A 45 0.08 6.07 -8.97
C PRO A 45 1.07 5.15 -8.23
N ALA A 46 0.90 4.94 -6.91
CA ALA A 46 1.77 4.07 -6.15
C ALA A 46 1.62 2.59 -6.55
N VAL A 47 0.37 2.12 -6.74
CA VAL A 47 0.11 0.75 -7.21
C VAL A 47 0.66 0.56 -8.62
N TYR A 48 0.52 1.55 -9.50
CA TYR A 48 1.11 1.53 -10.84
C TYR A 48 2.64 1.42 -10.77
N ASP A 49 3.30 2.20 -9.92
CA ASP A 49 4.75 2.18 -9.75
C ASP A 49 5.25 0.81 -9.24
N LEU A 50 4.54 0.20 -8.29
CA LEU A 50 4.83 -1.15 -7.81
C LEU A 50 4.67 -2.20 -8.93
N ALA A 51 3.61 -2.10 -9.73
CA ALA A 51 3.37 -3.00 -10.86
C ALA A 51 4.48 -2.87 -11.92
N ASN A 52 4.81 -1.63 -12.30
CA ASN A 52 5.81 -1.34 -13.32
C ASN A 52 7.23 -1.77 -12.92
N ARG A 53 7.52 -1.83 -11.61
CA ARG A 53 8.80 -2.31 -11.06
C ARG A 53 8.83 -3.81 -10.77
N GLY A 54 7.75 -4.55 -11.05
CA GLY A 54 7.67 -5.98 -10.76
C GLY A 54 7.64 -6.30 -9.25
N LEU A 55 7.20 -5.35 -8.43
CA LEU A 55 7.13 -5.49 -6.96
C LEU A 55 5.79 -6.04 -6.47
N LEU A 56 4.86 -6.34 -7.39
CA LEU A 56 3.61 -7.01 -7.08
C LEU A 56 3.72 -8.50 -7.43
N PRO A 57 3.13 -9.41 -6.62
CA PRO A 57 3.10 -10.82 -6.96
C PRO A 57 2.32 -11.05 -8.27
N PRO A 58 2.67 -12.07 -9.08
CA PRO A 58 1.96 -12.37 -10.34
C PRO A 58 0.45 -12.58 -10.18
N GLY A 59 0.00 -13.03 -9.01
CA GLY A 59 -1.41 -13.21 -8.65
C GLY A 59 -2.05 -12.02 -7.91
N PHE A 60 -1.47 -10.82 -8.01
CA PHE A 60 -2.01 -9.64 -7.33
C PHE A 60 -3.35 -9.20 -7.92
N GLY A 61 -4.37 -9.05 -7.07
CA GLY A 61 -5.66 -8.49 -7.43
C GLY A 61 -5.83 -7.05 -6.95
N LEU A 62 -6.50 -6.20 -7.73
CA LEU A 62 -6.92 -4.86 -7.31
C LEU A 62 -8.43 -4.71 -7.53
N VAL A 63 -9.15 -4.40 -6.46
CA VAL A 63 -10.60 -4.15 -6.50
C VAL A 63 -10.88 -2.74 -6.03
N GLY A 64 -11.51 -1.93 -6.88
CA GLY A 64 -12.01 -0.61 -6.52
C GLY A 64 -13.50 -0.66 -6.20
N PHE A 65 -13.92 -0.04 -5.10
CA PHE A 65 -15.33 0.16 -4.77
C PHE A 65 -15.64 1.64 -4.57
N ALA A 66 -16.75 2.11 -5.14
CA ALA A 66 -17.31 3.42 -4.89
C ALA A 66 -18.84 3.38 -5.01
N ARG A 67 -19.52 4.32 -4.34
CA ARG A 67 -20.99 4.40 -4.29
C ARG A 67 -21.60 5.20 -5.45
N ARG A 68 -20.77 5.78 -6.31
CA ARG A 68 -21.19 6.68 -7.38
C ARG A 68 -20.97 6.03 -8.73
#